data_AF-A0A1X7TAA0-F1
#
_entry.id   AF-A0A1X7TAA0-F1
#
_cell.length_a   1.000
_cell.length_b   1.000
_cell.length_c   1.000
_cell.angle_alpha   90.00
_cell.angle_beta   90.00
_cell.angle_gamma   90.00
#
_symmetry.space_group_name_H-M   'P 1'
#
loop_
_entity.id
_entity.type
_entity.pdbx_description
1 polymer ?
#
loop_
_entity_poly.entity_id
_entity_poly.type
_entity_poly.pdbx_seq_one_letter_code
_entity_poly.pdbx_strand_id
1 'polypeptide(L)'
;MEPPPSSAVSPSSHDTPVTGGVADEVFDDSGVSSISGSSTGGGGNTSSCHSRDESTPDTTNAHGGSCWSPSRRNIGLNDSISEKWAQASSNCSDAKKYLEMICRNLSDKLAQFDLRKEQELRQVFLDLAAGQMEKNENLQGKWCAMKCLLGTPIKPSLRAIQVRFIAS
;
A
#
# COMPACT_ATOMS: atom_id res chain seq x y z
N MET A 1 -9.84 -54.05 -18.73
CA MET A 1 -10.17 -52.76 -18.09
C MET A 1 -10.29 -51.74 -19.22
N GLU A 2 -11.48 -51.65 -19.80
CA GLU A 2 -11.83 -50.64 -20.81
C GLU A 2 -12.18 -49.31 -20.11
N PRO A 3 -11.91 -48.15 -20.72
CA PRO A 3 -12.44 -46.88 -20.26
C PRO A 3 -13.89 -46.68 -20.76
N PRO A 4 -14.79 -46.07 -19.96
CA PRO A 4 -16.09 -45.65 -20.47
C PRO A 4 -15.98 -44.35 -21.31
N PRO A 5 -16.89 -44.13 -22.28
CA PRO A 5 -16.84 -42.98 -23.17
C PRO A 5 -17.36 -41.68 -22.54
N SER A 6 -16.76 -40.60 -23.03
CA SER A 6 -17.08 -39.17 -22.87
C SER A 6 -18.57 -38.83 -23.01
N SER A 7 -19.12 -38.15 -22.01
CA SER A 7 -20.39 -37.42 -22.11
C SER A 7 -20.10 -35.93 -22.17
N ALA A 8 -20.26 -35.35 -23.36
CA ALA A 8 -20.32 -33.91 -23.56
C ALA A 8 -21.71 -33.41 -23.15
N VAL A 9 -21.77 -32.36 -22.32
CA VAL A 9 -22.99 -31.58 -22.08
C VAL A 9 -22.65 -30.11 -22.28
N SER A 10 -23.35 -29.50 -23.23
CA SER A 10 -23.22 -28.12 -23.69
C SER A 10 -23.55 -27.07 -22.60
N PRO A 11 -22.96 -25.86 -22.68
CA PRO A 11 -23.23 -24.77 -21.74
C PRO A 11 -24.59 -24.12 -22.00
N SER A 12 -25.34 -23.90 -20.90
CA SER A 12 -26.63 -23.21 -20.89
C SER A 12 -26.43 -21.70 -20.92
N SER A 13 -27.13 -21.06 -21.86
CA SER A 13 -27.20 -19.64 -22.16
C SER A 13 -28.11 -18.89 -21.18
N HIS A 14 -27.60 -17.88 -20.48
CA HIS A 14 -28.40 -16.77 -19.98
C HIS A 14 -27.59 -15.46 -19.98
N ASP A 15 -27.82 -14.66 -21.03
CA ASP A 15 -27.54 -13.23 -21.07
C ASP A 15 -28.73 -12.46 -20.47
N THR A 16 -28.46 -11.51 -19.57
CA THR A 16 -29.31 -10.33 -19.36
C THR A 16 -28.42 -9.09 -19.24
N PRO A 17 -28.69 -8.01 -19.99
CA PRO A 17 -27.99 -6.75 -19.83
C PRO A 17 -28.71 -5.87 -18.81
N VAL A 18 -27.98 -5.35 -17.81
CA VAL A 18 -28.45 -4.24 -16.98
C VAL A 18 -27.65 -2.99 -17.34
N THR A 19 -28.41 -2.00 -17.76
CA THR A 19 -28.03 -0.67 -18.22
C THR A 19 -27.60 0.25 -17.08
N GLY A 20 -26.48 0.95 -17.29
CA GLY A 20 -26.37 2.41 -17.16
C GLY A 20 -26.70 3.07 -15.82
N GLY A 21 -25.65 3.51 -15.12
CA GLY A 21 -25.71 4.53 -14.08
C GLY A 21 -24.33 5.13 -13.86
N VAL A 22 -23.99 6.16 -14.64
CA VAL A 22 -22.82 7.02 -14.43
C VAL A 22 -23.05 7.86 -13.19
N ALA A 23 -22.29 7.61 -12.12
CA ALA A 23 -22.13 8.56 -11.03
C ALA A 23 -20.85 9.35 -11.30
N ASP A 24 -21.04 10.65 -11.51
CA ASP A 24 -20.04 11.68 -11.72
C ASP A 24 -19.47 12.04 -10.32
N GLU A 25 -18.44 11.31 -9.89
CA GLU A 25 -17.72 11.63 -8.65
C GLU A 25 -16.68 12.70 -8.98
N VAL A 26 -17.05 13.95 -8.71
CA VAL A 26 -16.16 15.11 -8.73
C VAL A 26 -15.09 14.91 -7.67
N PHE A 27 -13.84 14.70 -8.10
CA PHE A 27 -12.70 14.70 -7.19
C PHE A 27 -12.44 16.15 -6.74
N ASP A 28 -12.69 16.43 -5.46
CA ASP A 28 -12.22 17.66 -4.82
C ASP A 28 -10.69 17.64 -4.73
N ASP A 29 -10.09 18.39 -5.64
CA ASP A 29 -8.67 18.70 -5.70
C ASP A 29 -8.36 19.76 -4.63
N SER A 30 -8.13 19.34 -3.39
CA SER A 30 -7.68 20.25 -2.34
C SER A 30 -6.77 19.57 -1.32
N GLY A 31 -5.48 19.90 -1.41
CA GLY A 31 -4.57 19.80 -0.26
C GLY A 31 -3.26 19.04 -0.44
N VAL A 32 -2.53 19.25 -1.55
CA VAL A 32 -1.07 19.06 -1.50
C VAL A 32 -0.47 20.13 -0.59
N SER A 33 -0.24 19.78 0.68
CA SER A 33 0.68 20.52 1.54
C SER A 33 2.00 19.78 1.58
N SER A 34 2.95 20.34 0.84
CA SER A 34 4.37 20.04 0.94
C SER A 34 4.84 20.22 2.39
N ILE A 35 5.21 19.16 3.07
CA ILE A 35 6.07 19.27 4.25
C ILE A 35 7.52 19.10 3.80
N SER A 36 8.13 20.24 3.50
CA SER A 36 9.56 20.39 3.34
C SER A 36 10.28 19.93 4.60
N GLY A 37 11.30 19.09 4.42
CA GLY A 37 12.22 18.73 5.49
C GLY A 37 12.87 19.98 6.09
N SER A 38 12.97 20.01 7.41
CA SER A 38 13.88 20.90 8.12
C SER A 38 14.57 20.11 9.21
N SER A 39 15.84 19.83 8.94
CA SER A 39 16.81 19.37 9.92
C SER A 39 17.25 20.57 10.75
N THR A 40 16.92 20.53 12.04
CA THR A 40 17.53 21.31 13.12
C THR A 40 17.64 20.31 14.27
N GLY A 41 18.79 19.83 14.71
CA GLY A 41 20.01 20.56 14.95
C GLY A 41 20.03 21.03 16.41
N GLY A 42 20.51 20.17 17.32
CA GLY A 42 21.18 20.56 18.56
C GLY A 42 20.33 20.96 19.79
N GLY A 43 20.79 20.48 20.96
CA GLY A 43 20.41 20.94 22.30
C GLY A 43 19.60 19.89 23.06
N GLY A 44 20.12 19.12 24.02
CA GLY A 44 21.26 19.36 24.90
C GLY A 44 20.77 19.94 26.22
N ASN A 45 20.01 19.16 27.00
CA ASN A 45 19.46 19.59 28.29
C ASN A 45 20.35 18.99 29.38
N THR A 46 21.50 19.63 29.64
CA THR A 46 22.22 19.41 30.90
C THR A 46 21.48 20.19 31.99
N SER A 47 20.93 19.48 32.97
CA SER A 47 20.40 20.08 34.19
C SER A 47 21.51 20.87 34.89
N SER A 48 21.31 22.19 35.02
CA SER A 48 22.19 23.10 35.73
C SER A 48 22.25 22.73 37.21
N CYS A 49 23.43 22.31 37.67
CA CYS A 49 23.74 22.18 39.09
C CYS A 49 24.25 23.55 39.56
N HIS A 50 23.41 24.32 40.25
CA HIS A 50 23.92 25.50 40.97
C HIS A 50 24.73 25.03 42.17
N SER A 51 26.05 24.99 42.00
CA SER A 51 27.02 24.97 43.09
C SER A 51 26.96 26.31 43.81
N ARG A 52 26.35 26.35 44.99
CA ARG A 52 26.50 27.49 45.89
C ARG A 52 27.75 27.25 46.73
N ASP A 53 28.88 27.75 46.25
CA ASP A 53 30.05 28.00 47.09
C ASP A 53 29.72 29.16 48.02
N GLU A 54 29.53 28.86 49.31
CA GLU A 54 29.56 29.88 50.35
C GLU A 54 30.38 29.33 51.53
N SER A 55 31.60 29.84 51.60
CA SER A 55 32.66 29.47 52.53
C SER A 55 32.29 29.86 53.96
N THR A 56 32.36 28.93 54.91
CA THR A 56 32.32 29.19 56.37
C THR A 56 33.72 29.68 56.85
N PRO A 57 33.92 30.25 58.07
CA PRO A 57 32.96 30.50 59.15
C PRO A 57 33.09 31.87 59.86
N ASP A 58 32.08 32.27 60.63
CA ASP A 58 32.29 33.17 61.77
C ASP A 58 31.53 32.69 63.02
N THR A 59 32.17 32.92 64.15
CA THR A 59 32.09 32.19 65.41
C THR A 59 30.85 32.46 66.27
N THR A 60 30.68 31.58 67.26
CA THR A 60 30.02 31.78 68.58
C THR A 60 28.49 31.86 68.62
N ASN A 61 27.83 30.75 68.95
CA ASN A 61 27.32 30.46 70.31
C ASN A 61 26.22 29.38 70.34
N ALA A 62 26.10 28.76 71.52
CA ALA A 62 24.97 28.00 72.05
C ALA A 62 24.88 26.49 71.76
N HIS A 63 25.34 25.74 72.77
CA HIS A 63 24.71 24.58 73.41
C HIS A 63 23.56 23.84 72.73
N GLY A 64 23.63 22.51 72.82
CA GLY A 64 22.45 21.67 73.01
C GLY A 64 22.45 20.48 72.08
N GLY A 65 22.82 19.32 72.61
CA GLY A 65 22.84 18.09 71.86
C GLY A 65 21.49 17.75 71.23
N SER A 66 21.57 17.18 70.03
CA SER A 66 21.09 15.84 69.79
C SER A 66 21.48 15.48 68.36
N CYS A 67 22.44 14.56 68.23
CA CYS A 67 22.66 13.86 66.98
C CYS A 67 21.45 12.96 66.72
N TRP A 68 20.36 13.55 66.21
CA TRP A 68 19.32 12.80 65.54
C TRP A 68 19.93 12.32 64.22
N SER A 69 20.71 11.24 64.28
CA SER A 69 20.95 10.42 63.10
C SER A 69 19.58 10.03 62.57
N PRO A 70 19.17 10.42 61.34
CA PRO A 70 17.94 9.94 60.77
C PRO A 70 18.01 8.42 60.78
N SER A 71 17.12 7.82 61.57
CA SER A 71 17.00 6.37 61.71
C SER A 71 17.13 5.71 60.34
N ARG A 72 18.14 4.85 60.20
CA ARG A 72 18.54 4.13 58.99
C ARG A 72 17.51 3.05 58.59
N ARG A 73 16.21 3.38 58.63
CA ARG A 73 15.08 2.46 58.38
C ARG A 73 14.54 2.51 56.94
N ASN A 74 15.07 3.37 56.08
CA ASN A 74 14.61 3.53 54.69
C ASN A 74 15.44 2.77 53.63
N ILE A 75 16.52 2.07 54.00
CA ILE A 75 17.40 1.41 53.02
C ILE A 75 16.61 0.37 52.20
N GLY A 76 15.85 -0.52 52.85
CA GLY A 76 15.10 -1.57 52.14
C GLY A 76 13.89 -1.11 51.33
N LEU A 77 13.29 0.05 51.65
CA LEU A 77 12.17 0.60 50.86
C LEU A 77 12.66 1.24 49.56
N ASN A 78 13.81 1.92 49.60
CA ASN A 78 14.43 2.50 48.41
C ASN A 78 14.90 1.41 47.44
N ASP A 79 15.42 0.29 47.95
CA ASP A 79 15.82 -0.85 47.13
C ASP A 79 14.60 -1.50 46.44
N SER A 80 13.48 -1.68 47.16
CA SER A 80 12.23 -2.21 46.58
C SER A 80 11.63 -1.29 45.50
N ILE A 81 11.73 0.02 45.69
CA ILE A 81 11.27 1.00 44.70
C ILE A 81 12.20 0.95 43.47
N SER A 82 13.51 0.91 43.68
CA SER A 82 14.51 0.81 42.60
C SER A 82 14.32 -0.47 41.77
N GLU A 83 14.07 -1.61 42.42
CA GLU A 83 13.79 -2.88 41.74
C GLU A 83 12.53 -2.81 40.88
N LYS A 84 11.43 -2.24 41.41
CA LYS A 84 10.19 -2.04 40.64
C LYS A 84 10.40 -1.11 39.44
N TRP A 85 11.22 -0.06 39.59
CA TRP A 85 11.58 0.82 38.48
C TRP A 85 12.42 0.10 37.42
N ALA A 86 13.41 -0.69 37.83
CA ALA A 86 14.21 -1.49 36.91
C ALA A 86 13.35 -2.48 36.13
N GLN A 87 12.43 -3.17 36.81
CA GLN A 87 11.49 -4.10 36.18
C GLN A 87 10.55 -3.39 35.20
N ALA A 88 9.96 -2.26 35.60
CA ALA A 88 9.10 -1.47 34.72
C ALA A 88 9.85 -0.96 33.48
N SER A 89 11.10 -0.51 33.66
CA SER A 89 11.98 -0.08 32.57
C SER A 89 12.31 -1.22 31.61
N SER A 90 12.63 -2.41 32.13
CA SER A 90 12.86 -3.62 31.32
C SER A 90 11.60 -3.98 30.52
N ASN A 91 10.44 -4.04 31.17
CA ASN A 91 9.17 -4.34 30.52
C ASN A 91 8.83 -3.32 29.42
N CYS A 92 9.09 -2.03 29.67
CA CYS A 92 8.88 -0.98 28.69
C CYS A 92 9.82 -1.14 27.48
N SER A 93 11.09 -1.46 27.72
CA SER A 93 12.06 -1.76 26.67
C SER A 93 11.62 -2.94 25.79
N ASP A 94 11.16 -4.02 26.41
CA ASP A 94 10.73 -5.22 25.68
C ASP A 94 9.43 -4.98 24.90
N ALA A 95 8.46 -4.29 25.50
CA ALA A 95 7.23 -3.87 24.82
C ALA A 95 7.53 -2.96 23.62
N LYS A 96 8.49 -2.03 23.75
CA LYS A 96 8.93 -1.17 22.65
C LYS A 96 9.53 -1.99 21.51
N LYS A 97 10.45 -2.90 21.80
CA LYS A 97 11.06 -3.78 20.78
C LYS A 97 10.01 -4.61 20.05
N TYR A 98 9.04 -5.15 20.79
CA TYR A 98 7.95 -5.93 20.21
C TYR A 98 7.06 -5.08 19.30
N LEU A 99 6.70 -3.88 19.73
CA LEU A 99 5.93 -2.93 18.92
C LEU A 99 6.68 -2.56 17.63
N GLU A 100 7.96 -2.22 17.72
CA GLU A 100 8.77 -1.90 16.54
C GLU A 100 8.85 -3.05 15.55
N MET A 101 8.97 -4.29 16.04
CA MET A 101 8.96 -5.49 15.20
C MET A 101 7.62 -5.63 14.46
N ILE A 102 6.49 -5.45 15.15
CA ILE A 102 5.16 -5.50 14.53
C ILE A 102 5.01 -4.38 13.51
N CYS A 103 5.38 -3.15 13.85
CA CYS A 103 5.27 -2.00 12.94
C CYS A 103 6.08 -2.24 11.66
N ARG A 104 7.31 -2.75 11.77
CA ARG A 104 8.12 -3.10 10.60
C ARG A 104 7.45 -4.19 9.76
N ASN A 105 7.01 -5.28 10.39
CA ASN A 105 6.35 -6.40 9.69
C ASN A 105 5.09 -5.95 8.94
N LEU A 106 4.25 -5.13 9.58
CA LEU A 106 3.03 -4.62 8.97
C LEU A 106 3.33 -3.64 7.84
N SER A 107 4.35 -2.79 7.99
CA SER A 107 4.80 -1.88 6.93
C SER A 107 5.28 -2.66 5.70
N ASP A 108 6.08 -3.71 5.91
CA ASP A 108 6.56 -4.58 4.82
C ASP A 108 5.40 -5.30 4.13
N LYS A 109 4.45 -5.82 4.90
CA LYS A 109 3.25 -6.49 4.36
C LYS A 109 2.39 -5.53 3.54
N LEU A 110 2.23 -4.30 4.01
CA LEU A 110 1.47 -3.28 3.30
C LEU A 110 2.14 -2.92 1.96
N ALA A 111 3.45 -2.66 1.98
CA ALA A 111 4.20 -2.36 0.76
C ALA A 111 4.16 -3.52 -0.26
N GLN A 112 4.25 -4.77 0.21
CA GLN A 112 4.11 -5.95 -0.66
C GLN A 112 2.69 -6.09 -1.22
N PHE A 113 1.67 -5.78 -0.43
CA PHE A 113 0.29 -5.81 -0.88
C PHE A 113 0.05 -4.78 -1.98
N ASP A 114 0.49 -3.54 -1.77
CA ASP A 114 0.35 -2.45 -2.73
C ASP A 114 1.04 -2.79 -4.05
N LEU A 115 2.30 -3.26 -3.99
CA LEU A 115 3.05 -3.69 -5.16
C LEU A 115 2.34 -4.81 -5.94
N ARG A 116 1.83 -5.82 -5.24
CA ARG A 116 1.12 -6.94 -5.88
C ARG A 116 -0.15 -6.45 -6.57
N LYS A 117 -0.92 -5.58 -5.92
CA LYS A 117 -2.16 -5.04 -6.49
C LYS A 117 -1.90 -4.17 -7.71
N GLU A 118 -0.86 -3.35 -7.67
CA GLU A 118 -0.41 -2.58 -8.82
C GLU A 118 -0.04 -3.49 -10.00
N GLN A 119 0.71 -4.56 -9.75
CA GLN A 119 1.10 -5.54 -10.77
C GLN A 119 -0.11 -6.28 -11.35
N GLU A 120 -1.03 -6.75 -10.51
CA GLU A 120 -2.28 -7.40 -10.93
C GLU A 120 -3.10 -6.47 -11.84
N LEU A 121 -3.26 -5.20 -11.46
CA LEU A 121 -4.01 -4.23 -12.25
C LEU A 121 -3.33 -3.93 -13.59
N ARG A 122 -2.00 -3.79 -13.60
CA ARG A 122 -1.23 -3.62 -14.84
C ARG A 122 -1.43 -4.82 -15.78
N GLN A 123 -1.45 -6.04 -15.25
CA GLN A 123 -1.67 -7.23 -16.06
C GLN A 123 -3.08 -7.24 -16.67
N VAL A 124 -4.11 -6.87 -15.90
CA VAL A 124 -5.48 -6.74 -16.42
C VAL A 124 -5.56 -5.77 -17.60
N PHE A 125 -4.87 -4.63 -17.52
CA PHE A 125 -4.84 -3.67 -18.63
C PHE A 125 -4.09 -4.21 -19.86
N LEU A 126 -2.99 -4.94 -19.66
CA LEU A 126 -2.28 -5.58 -20.77
C LEU A 126 -3.14 -6.63 -21.47
N ASP A 127 -3.82 -7.48 -20.71
CA ASP A 127 -4.69 -8.52 -21.26
C ASP A 127 -5.88 -7.90 -22.02
N LEU A 128 -6.47 -6.82 -21.47
CA LEU A 128 -7.51 -6.07 -22.14
C LEU A 128 -7.01 -5.45 -23.46
N ALA A 129 -5.85 -4.81 -23.45
CA ALA A 129 -5.27 -4.21 -24.64
C ALA A 129 -4.95 -5.27 -25.71
N ALA A 130 -4.35 -6.39 -25.33
CA ALA A 130 -4.06 -7.51 -26.24
C ALA A 130 -5.34 -8.05 -26.88
N GLY A 131 -6.39 -8.28 -26.08
CA GLY A 131 -7.68 -8.75 -26.60
C GLY A 131 -8.38 -7.74 -27.52
N GLN A 132 -8.21 -6.43 -27.29
CA GLN A 132 -8.72 -5.39 -28.20
C GLN A 132 -7.94 -5.36 -29.51
N MET A 133 -6.60 -5.47 -29.46
CA MET A 133 -5.75 -5.51 -30.65
C MET A 133 -6.09 -6.73 -31.52
N GLU A 134 -6.20 -7.92 -30.94
CA GLU A 134 -6.55 -9.15 -31.68
C GLU A 134 -7.89 -9.01 -32.43
N LYS A 135 -8.92 -8.48 -31.76
CA LYS A 135 -10.23 -8.24 -32.37
C LYS A 135 -10.13 -7.24 -33.52
N ASN A 136 -9.38 -6.15 -33.33
CA ASN A 136 -9.19 -5.13 -34.36
C ASN A 136 -8.43 -5.67 -35.57
N GLU A 137 -7.36 -6.44 -35.37
CA GLU A 137 -6.61 -7.10 -36.45
C GLU A 137 -7.50 -8.06 -37.25
N ASN A 138 -8.35 -8.84 -36.57
CA ASN A 138 -9.31 -9.73 -37.22
C ASN A 138 -10.32 -8.96 -38.08
N LEU A 139 -10.87 -7.86 -37.54
CA LEU A 139 -11.79 -6.99 -38.27
C LEU A 139 -11.13 -6.34 -39.49
N GLN A 140 -9.90 -5.84 -39.33
CA GLN A 140 -9.13 -5.28 -40.44
C GLN A 140 -8.85 -6.31 -41.53
N GLY A 141 -8.49 -7.54 -41.15
CA GLY A 141 -8.31 -8.65 -42.09
C GLY A 141 -9.58 -8.96 -42.89
N LYS A 142 -10.73 -9.07 -42.21
CA LYS A 142 -12.04 -9.28 -42.87
C LYS A 142 -12.42 -8.13 -43.78
N TRP A 143 -12.20 -6.89 -43.34
CA TRP A 143 -12.46 -5.70 -44.14
C TRP A 143 -11.60 -5.66 -45.40
N CYS A 144 -10.32 -6.01 -45.28
CA CYS A 144 -9.40 -6.12 -46.41
C CYS A 144 -9.87 -7.19 -47.41
N ALA A 145 -10.25 -8.38 -46.94
CA ALA A 145 -10.77 -9.44 -47.78
C ALA A 145 -12.05 -9.02 -48.53
N MET A 146 -12.98 -8.33 -47.86
CA MET A 146 -14.19 -7.79 -48.47
C MET A 146 -13.86 -6.78 -49.58
N LYS A 147 -12.92 -5.85 -49.32
CA LYS A 147 -12.46 -4.90 -50.34
C LYS A 147 -11.89 -5.61 -51.57
N CYS A 148 -11.09 -6.67 -51.38
CA CYS A 148 -10.57 -7.47 -52.48
C CYS A 148 -11.69 -8.11 -53.30
N LEU A 149 -12.68 -8.71 -52.64
CA LEU A 149 -13.82 -9.35 -53.31
C LEU A 149 -14.65 -8.36 -54.14
N LEU A 150 -14.96 -7.19 -53.56
CA LEU A 150 -15.71 -6.13 -54.26
C LEU A 150 -14.90 -5.48 -55.38
N GLY A 151 -13.57 -5.44 -55.26
CA GLY A 151 -12.67 -4.91 -56.29
C GLY A 151 -12.42 -5.86 -57.46
N THR A 152 -12.63 -7.17 -57.30
CA THR A 152 -12.45 -8.15 -58.38
C THR A 152 -13.57 -8.06 -59.43
N PRO A 153 -13.26 -7.77 -60.70
CA PRO A 153 -14.27 -7.74 -61.75
C PRO A 153 -14.89 -9.13 -61.95
N ILE A 154 -16.21 -9.22 -61.91
CA ILE A 154 -16.92 -10.47 -62.22
C ILE A 154 -16.75 -10.76 -63.71
N LYS A 155 -16.16 -11.92 -64.03
CA LYS A 155 -16.03 -12.40 -65.41
C LYS A 155 -17.41 -12.39 -66.09
N PRO A 156 -17.56 -11.84 -67.31
CA PRO A 156 -18.84 -11.78 -68.01
C PRO A 156 -19.57 -13.12 -68.12
N SER A 157 -18.83 -14.22 -68.24
CA SER A 157 -19.38 -15.60 -68.29
C SER A 157 -20.00 -16.08 -66.98
N LEU A 158 -19.67 -15.44 -65.84
CA LEU A 158 -20.18 -15.76 -64.51
C LEU A 158 -21.23 -14.75 -64.04
N ARG A 159 -21.56 -13.73 -64.85
CA ARG A 159 -22.60 -12.77 -64.51
C ARG A 159 -23.97 -13.42 -64.69
N ALA A 160 -24.83 -13.26 -63.68
CA ALA A 160 -26.23 -13.68 -63.75
C ALA A 160 -27.00 -13.02 -64.92
N ILE A 161 -26.54 -11.86 -65.37
CA ILE A 161 -27.12 -11.13 -66.49
C ILE A 161 -26.08 -11.07 -67.61
N GLN A 162 -26.39 -11.73 -68.73
CA GLN A 162 -25.65 -11.57 -69.99
C GLN A 162 -26.23 -10.40 -70.77
N VAL A 163 -25.49 -9.29 -70.83
CA VAL A 163 -25.82 -8.18 -71.72
C VAL A 163 -25.38 -8.58 -73.13
N ARG A 164 -26.33 -8.93 -74.01
CA ARG A 164 -26.07 -9.13 -75.44
C ARG A 164 -26.16 -7.77 -76.13
N PHE A 165 -25.06 -7.32 -76.73
CA PHE A 165 -25.11 -6.22 -77.70
C PHE A 165 -25.77 -6.74 -78.97
N ILE A 166 -26.96 -6.24 -79.28
CA ILE A 166 -27.57 -6.39 -80.60
C ILE A 166 -26.99 -5.26 -81.45
N ALA A 167 -26.02 -5.59 -82.30
CA ALA A 167 -25.54 -4.66 -83.32
C ALA A 167 -26.66 -4.49 -84.37
N SER A 168 -27.10 -3.25 -84.59
CA SER A 168 -27.94 -2.85 -85.72
C SER A 168 -27.09 -2.48 -86.93
#